data_AF-A0A0F9L5V5-F1
#
_entry.id   AF-A0A0F9L5V5-F1
#
_cell.length_a   1.000
_cell.length_b   1.000
_cell.length_c   1.000
_cell.angle_alpha   90.00
_cell.angle_beta   90.00
_cell.angle_gamma   90.00
#
_symmetry.space_group_name_H-M   'P 1'
#
loop_
_entity.id
_entity.type
_entity.pdbx_description
1 polymer ?
#
loop_
_entity_poly.entity_id
_entity_poly.type
_entity_poly.pdbx_seq_one_letter_code
_entity_poly.pdbx_strand_id
1 'polypeptide(L)'
;MNVKLFKQTSLVLMMTTALGACSMFSSLDEVVPDNTQKYRKAETMPPLDVPPDLSKNRIKDDIAGSKDTSATYSEFEEAATNPLAAKYNIEADIKPALAGEGTSRHIVVPGEREVTWQRVEDFWATRNIMIARSDARI
;
A
#
# COMPACT_ATOMS: atom_id res chain seq x y z
N MET A 1 34.15 2.13 -44.98
CA MET A 1 33.02 1.95 -44.03
C MET A 1 33.55 2.07 -42.60
N ASN A 2 33.08 3.07 -41.85
CA ASN A 2 33.57 3.35 -40.50
C ASN A 2 32.96 2.37 -39.48
N VAL A 3 33.67 1.28 -39.22
CA VAL A 3 33.27 0.20 -38.29
C VAL A 3 32.95 0.73 -36.88
N LYS A 4 33.57 1.86 -36.47
CA LYS A 4 33.26 2.54 -35.21
C LYS A 4 31.85 3.15 -35.19
N LEU A 5 31.42 3.77 -36.28
CA LEU A 5 30.09 4.36 -36.41
C LEU A 5 29.01 3.26 -36.37
N PHE A 6 29.25 2.14 -37.07
CA PHE A 6 28.32 1.01 -37.11
C PHE A 6 28.16 0.33 -35.73
N LYS A 7 29.25 0.21 -34.96
CA LYS A 7 29.19 -0.30 -33.59
C LYS A 7 28.40 0.63 -32.66
N GLN A 8 28.58 1.94 -32.79
CA GLN A 8 27.86 2.93 -31.97
C GLN A 8 26.36 2.93 -32.29
N THR A 9 25.98 2.87 -33.57
CA THR A 9 24.56 2.81 -33.96
C THR A 9 23.89 1.51 -33.50
N SER A 10 24.59 0.38 -33.56
CA SER A 10 24.06 -0.92 -33.10
C SER A 10 23.83 -0.94 -31.58
N LEU A 11 24.72 -0.34 -30.79
CA LEU A 11 24.61 -0.26 -29.34
C LEU A 11 23.41 0.59 -28.92
N VAL A 12 23.24 1.75 -29.56
CA VAL A 12 22.12 2.67 -29.28
C VAL A 12 20.79 2.00 -29.60
N LEU A 13 20.69 1.30 -30.74
CA LEU A 13 19.47 0.60 -31.14
C LEU A 13 19.07 -0.49 -30.12
N MET A 14 20.04 -1.30 -29.67
CA MET A 14 19.80 -2.35 -28.68
C MET A 14 19.34 -1.80 -27.32
N MET A 15 19.86 -0.64 -26.92
CA MET A 15 19.50 0.00 -25.65
C MET A 15 18.09 0.59 -25.69
N THR A 16 17.66 1.13 -26.84
CA THR A 16 16.29 1.63 -27.00
C THR A 16 15.24 0.52 -26.98
N THR A 17 15.54 -0.66 -27.52
CA THR A 17 14.60 -1.80 -27.50
C THR A 17 14.45 -2.42 -26.12
N ALA A 18 15.51 -2.42 -25.29
CA ALA A 18 15.46 -2.96 -23.94
C ALA A 18 14.57 -2.12 -22.99
N LEU A 19 14.54 -0.80 -23.19
CA LEU A 19 13.76 0.11 -22.34
C LEU A 19 12.28 0.22 -22.76
N GLY A 20 11.96 -0.06 -24.02
CA GLY A 20 10.59 -0.01 -24.55
C GLY A 20 9.74 -1.28 -24.34
N ALA A 21 10.34 -2.37 -23.89
CA ALA A 21 9.65 -3.66 -23.77
C ALA A 21 8.68 -3.73 -22.58
N CYS A 22 8.88 -2.92 -21.52
CA CYS A 22 8.04 -2.98 -20.32
C CYS A 22 6.61 -2.42 -20.52
N SER A 23 6.36 -1.60 -21.54
CA SER A 23 5.03 -1.05 -21.83
C SER A 23 4.20 -1.91 -22.80
N MET A 24 4.76 -2.98 -23.36
CA MET A 24 4.06 -3.86 -24.31
C MET A 24 3.18 -4.93 -23.67
N PHE A 25 3.17 -5.07 -22.34
CA PHE A 25 2.35 -6.06 -21.63
C PHE A 25 0.87 -5.65 -21.47
N SER A 26 0.26 -5.02 -22.48
CA SER A 26 -1.16 -4.65 -22.49
C SER A 26 -2.10 -5.86 -22.39
N SER A 27 -1.61 -7.07 -22.68
CA SER A 27 -2.35 -8.33 -22.52
C SER A 27 -2.62 -8.72 -21.07
N LEU A 28 -1.96 -8.10 -20.09
CA LEU A 28 -2.20 -8.38 -18.67
C LEU A 28 -3.57 -7.90 -18.20
N ASP A 29 -4.09 -6.82 -18.79
CA ASP A 29 -5.40 -6.26 -18.45
C ASP A 29 -6.57 -7.17 -18.92
N GLU A 30 -6.34 -8.03 -19.92
CA GLU A 30 -7.32 -9.01 -20.38
C GLU A 30 -7.39 -10.23 -19.45
N VAL A 31 -6.25 -10.67 -18.90
CA VAL A 31 -6.19 -11.84 -18.00
C VAL A 31 -6.46 -11.50 -16.54
N VAL A 32 -6.16 -10.26 -16.13
CA VAL A 32 -6.43 -9.74 -14.77
C VAL A 32 -6.94 -8.30 -14.89
N PRO A 33 -8.22 -8.09 -15.24
CA PRO A 33 -8.79 -6.75 -15.35
C PRO A 33 -8.91 -6.10 -13.96
N ASP A 34 -8.51 -4.84 -13.87
CA ASP A 34 -8.70 -4.05 -12.65
C ASP A 34 -10.19 -3.73 -12.44
N ASN A 35 -10.81 -4.42 -11.47
CA ASN A 35 -12.21 -4.24 -11.10
C ASN A 35 -12.39 -3.33 -9.86
N THR A 36 -11.33 -2.71 -9.34
CA THR A 36 -11.38 -1.89 -8.12
C THR A 36 -12.48 -0.82 -8.16
N GLN A 37 -12.61 -0.11 -9.29
CA GLN A 37 -13.64 0.92 -9.45
C GLN A 37 -15.06 0.36 -9.46
N LYS A 38 -15.27 -0.87 -9.98
CA LYS A 38 -16.58 -1.51 -10.02
C LYS A 38 -17.01 -1.89 -8.61
N TYR A 39 -16.10 -2.49 -7.83
CA TYR A 39 -16.37 -2.84 -6.44
C TYR A 39 -16.61 -1.61 -5.55
N ARG A 40 -15.89 -0.50 -5.78
CA ARG A 40 -16.10 0.77 -5.04
C ARG A 40 -17.47 1.40 -5.26
N LYS A 41 -18.12 1.11 -6.39
CA LYS A 41 -19.44 1.64 -6.75
C LYS A 41 -20.58 0.66 -6.46
N ALA A 42 -20.27 -0.53 -5.96
CA ALA A 42 -21.29 -1.53 -5.68
C ALA A 42 -22.15 -1.09 -4.48
N GLU A 43 -23.47 -1.11 -4.66
CA GLU A 43 -24.41 -0.83 -3.59
C GLU A 43 -24.62 -2.06 -2.70
N THR A 44 -24.85 -1.85 -1.41
CA THR A 44 -25.18 -2.94 -0.48
C THR A 44 -26.62 -3.39 -0.68
N MET A 45 -26.83 -4.69 -0.87
CA MET A 45 -28.19 -5.24 -0.95
C MET A 45 -28.98 -5.02 0.35
N PRO A 46 -30.29 -4.73 0.26
CA PRO A 46 -31.15 -4.58 1.42
C PRO A 46 -31.24 -5.91 2.20
N PRO A 47 -31.43 -5.85 3.54
CA PRO A 47 -31.56 -7.06 4.34
C PRO A 47 -32.83 -7.83 3.96
N LEU A 48 -32.75 -9.15 4.02
CA LEU A 48 -33.89 -10.04 3.78
C LEU A 48 -34.85 -10.02 4.98
N ASP A 49 -36.14 -9.88 4.69
CA ASP A 49 -37.20 -10.01 5.69
C ASP A 49 -37.36 -11.48 6.09
N VAL A 50 -37.41 -11.72 7.41
CA VAL A 50 -37.57 -13.06 7.96
C VAL A 50 -39.00 -13.22 8.49
N PRO A 51 -39.76 -14.20 8.00
CA PRO A 51 -41.13 -14.46 8.45
C PRO A 51 -41.21 -14.76 9.95
N PRO A 52 -42.35 -14.48 10.62
CA PRO A 52 -42.50 -14.64 12.07
C PRO A 52 -42.38 -16.08 12.58
N ASP A 53 -42.47 -17.08 11.69
CA ASP A 53 -42.33 -18.51 12.00
C ASP A 53 -40.88 -19.03 11.86
N LEU A 54 -39.97 -18.21 11.35
CA LEU A 54 -38.56 -18.56 11.12
C LEU A 54 -37.66 -17.66 11.98
N SER A 55 -36.76 -18.27 12.76
CA SER A 55 -35.80 -17.51 13.57
C SER A 55 -34.53 -17.17 12.77
N LYS A 56 -34.01 -15.95 12.97
CA LYS A 56 -32.74 -15.48 12.39
C LYS A 56 -31.52 -16.23 12.96
N ASN A 57 -31.69 -16.96 14.06
CA ASN A 57 -30.60 -17.64 14.79
C ASN A 57 -29.87 -18.72 13.99
N ARG A 58 -30.46 -19.23 12.91
CA ARG A 58 -29.83 -20.23 12.03
C ARG A 58 -29.02 -19.63 10.87
N ILE A 59 -29.11 -18.31 10.66
CA ILE A 59 -28.34 -17.61 9.64
C ILE A 59 -26.94 -17.39 10.21
N LYS A 60 -26.02 -18.31 9.89
CA LYS A 60 -24.59 -18.14 10.14
C LYS A 60 -23.99 -17.42 8.95
N ASP A 61 -24.02 -16.09 9.01
CA ASP A 61 -23.34 -15.25 8.04
C ASP A 61 -21.91 -15.00 8.56
N ASP A 62 -20.97 -15.79 8.07
CA ASP A 62 -19.55 -15.69 8.43
C ASP A 62 -18.89 -14.42 7.86
N ILE A 63 -19.58 -13.68 6.97
CA ILE A 63 -19.09 -12.46 6.31
C ILE A 63 -19.71 -11.20 6.96
N ALA A 64 -20.84 -11.30 7.65
CA ALA A 64 -21.45 -10.20 8.40
C ALA A 64 -20.72 -9.87 9.72
N GLY A 65 -19.39 -9.86 9.69
CA GLY A 65 -18.56 -9.36 10.78
C GLY A 65 -18.90 -7.89 11.11
N SER A 66 -19.23 -7.65 12.38
CA SER A 66 -19.41 -6.36 13.06
C SER A 66 -19.48 -5.10 12.17
N LYS A 67 -20.70 -4.74 11.75
CA LYS A 67 -21.02 -3.43 11.19
C LYS A 67 -20.97 -2.36 12.28
N ASP A 68 -19.77 -1.91 12.63
CA ASP A 68 -19.54 -0.65 13.35
C ASP A 68 -18.18 -0.06 12.96
N THR A 69 -17.81 -0.12 11.68
CA THR A 69 -16.62 0.57 11.17
C THR A 69 -16.98 1.32 9.89
N SER A 70 -16.80 2.65 9.93
CA SER A 70 -16.89 3.56 8.77
C SER A 70 -15.64 3.49 7.88
N ALA A 71 -14.77 2.51 8.12
CA ALA A 71 -13.46 2.41 7.51
C ALA A 71 -13.57 1.96 6.05
N THR A 72 -12.83 2.61 5.15
CA THR A 72 -12.76 2.24 3.74
C THR A 72 -12.03 0.90 3.59
N TYR A 73 -12.29 0.12 2.54
CA TYR A 73 -11.66 -1.21 2.31
C TYR A 73 -10.13 -1.23 2.52
N SER A 74 -9.42 -0.15 2.19
CA SER A 74 -7.98 -0.01 2.44
C SER A 74 -7.61 0.05 3.93
N GLU A 75 -8.41 0.73 4.75
CA GLU A 75 -8.25 0.75 6.21
C GLU A 75 -8.66 -0.60 6.84
N PHE A 76 -9.62 -1.30 6.22
CA PHE A 76 -10.00 -2.64 6.65
C PHE A 76 -8.95 -3.69 6.27
N GLU A 77 -8.33 -3.65 5.09
CA GLU A 77 -7.19 -4.54 4.75
C GLU A 77 -5.96 -4.25 5.60
N GLU A 78 -5.70 -2.99 5.96
CA GLU A 78 -4.62 -2.65 6.91
C GLU A 78 -4.91 -3.16 8.33
N ALA A 79 -6.18 -3.23 8.75
CA ALA A 79 -6.60 -3.77 10.04
C ALA A 79 -6.86 -5.30 10.03
N ALA A 80 -7.17 -5.89 8.87
CA ALA A 80 -7.42 -7.30 8.68
C ALA A 80 -6.08 -8.05 8.59
N THR A 81 -5.46 -8.16 9.76
CA THR A 81 -4.61 -9.28 10.18
C THR A 81 -4.58 -10.42 9.17
N ASN A 82 -3.46 -10.52 8.44
CA ASN A 82 -3.15 -11.66 7.59
C ASN A 82 -3.39 -12.96 8.40
N PRO A 83 -4.38 -13.80 8.05
CA PRO A 83 -4.73 -14.99 8.83
C PRO A 83 -3.59 -16.03 8.85
N LEU A 84 -2.61 -15.87 7.96
CA LEU A 84 -1.39 -16.67 7.92
C LEU A 84 -0.31 -16.16 8.88
N ALA A 85 -0.38 -14.91 9.35
CA ALA A 85 0.62 -14.35 10.28
C ALA A 85 0.63 -15.12 11.61
N ALA A 86 -0.54 -15.46 12.14
CA ALA A 86 -0.66 -16.31 13.34
C ALA A 86 -0.21 -17.75 13.09
N LYS A 87 -0.45 -18.29 11.88
CA LYS A 87 -0.07 -19.67 11.50
C LYS A 87 1.44 -19.83 11.32
N TYR A 88 2.11 -18.82 10.79
CA TYR A 88 3.54 -18.86 10.46
C TYR A 88 4.40 -18.02 11.41
N ASN A 89 3.83 -17.53 12.51
CA ASN A 89 4.51 -16.66 13.48
C ASN A 89 5.25 -15.48 12.80
N ILE A 90 4.59 -14.89 11.80
CA ILE A 90 5.12 -13.72 11.10
C ILE A 90 4.85 -12.53 12.02
N GLU A 91 5.91 -11.95 12.58
CA GLU A 91 5.79 -10.66 13.24
C GLU A 91 5.27 -9.65 12.22
N ALA A 92 4.16 -8.99 12.57
CA ALA A 92 3.61 -7.94 11.73
C ALA A 92 4.66 -6.84 11.60
N ASP A 93 5.02 -6.50 10.36
CA ASP A 93 5.90 -5.37 10.06
C ASP A 93 5.25 -4.11 10.63
N ILE A 94 5.85 -3.55 11.68
CA ILE A 94 5.35 -2.33 12.30
C ILE A 94 5.78 -1.20 11.37
N LYS A 95 4.83 -0.71 10.57
CA LYS A 95 5.08 0.36 9.61
C LYS A 95 4.90 1.73 10.25
N PRO A 96 5.60 2.76 9.75
CA PRO A 96 5.30 4.13 10.12
C PRO A 96 3.84 4.49 9.80
N ALA A 97 3.16 5.18 10.71
CA ALA A 97 1.77 5.58 10.56
C ALA A 97 1.63 7.10 10.66
N LEU A 98 0.64 7.66 9.96
CA LEU A 98 0.31 9.08 10.04
C LEU A 98 -0.72 9.28 11.16
N ALA A 99 -0.47 10.23 12.05
CA ALA A 99 -1.35 10.57 13.17
C ALA A 99 -1.58 12.08 13.27
N GLY A 100 -2.61 12.48 14.01
CA GLY A 100 -3.00 13.89 14.20
C GLY A 100 -3.71 14.51 12.99
N GLU A 101 -4.10 15.78 13.14
CA GLU A 101 -4.90 16.51 12.15
C GLU A 101 -4.39 17.94 11.94
N GLY A 102 -4.57 18.49 10.73
CA GLY A 102 -4.17 19.86 10.42
C GLY A 102 -2.69 20.13 10.71
N THR A 103 -2.42 21.10 11.58
CA THR A 103 -1.06 21.52 11.95
C THR A 103 -0.39 20.61 12.98
N SER A 104 -1.11 19.70 13.62
CA SER A 104 -0.55 18.71 14.56
C SER A 104 -0.31 17.34 13.92
N ARG A 105 -0.47 17.25 12.60
CA ARG A 105 -0.23 16.03 11.84
C ARG A 105 1.25 15.64 11.89
N HIS A 106 1.53 14.41 12.31
CA HIS A 106 2.87 13.88 12.50
C HIS A 106 2.97 12.41 12.06
N ILE A 107 4.19 11.94 11.83
CA ILE A 107 4.45 10.54 11.50
C ILE A 107 4.95 9.85 12.77
N VAL A 108 4.29 8.75 13.14
CA VAL A 108 4.72 7.85 14.21
C VAL A 108 5.60 6.78 13.58
N VAL A 109 6.89 6.79 13.91
CA VAL A 109 7.87 5.86 13.36
C VAL A 109 8.24 4.82 14.44
N PRO A 110 8.11 3.52 14.16
CA PRO A 110 8.55 2.47 15.08
C PRO A 110 10.06 2.29 15.00
N GLY A 111 10.71 2.27 16.17
CA GLY A 111 12.15 2.07 16.28
C GLY A 111 12.76 2.75 17.50
N GLU A 112 14.07 2.57 17.67
CA GLU A 112 14.85 3.30 18.67
C GLU A 112 14.94 4.78 18.28
N ARG A 113 14.84 5.66 19.28
CA ARG A 113 14.81 7.12 19.08
C ARG A 113 16.09 7.59 18.39
N GLU A 114 17.23 7.18 18.90
CA GLU A 114 18.56 7.60 18.45
C GLU A 114 18.79 7.20 17.00
N VAL A 115 18.46 5.96 16.64
CA VAL A 115 18.56 5.45 15.26
C VAL A 115 17.60 6.19 14.33
N THR A 116 16.37 6.47 14.80
CA THR A 116 15.37 7.19 14.01
C THR A 116 15.81 8.63 13.74
N TRP A 117 16.37 9.30 14.74
CA TRP A 117 16.87 10.67 14.60
C TRP A 117 18.05 10.75 13.64
N GLN A 118 19.00 9.82 13.72
CA GLN A 118 20.11 9.74 12.77
C GLN A 118 19.61 9.60 11.33
N ARG A 119 18.62 8.73 11.08
CA ARG A 119 18.03 8.56 9.74
C ARG A 119 17.37 9.84 9.21
N VAL A 120 16.75 10.63 10.08
CA VAL A 120 16.15 11.92 9.71
C VAL A 120 17.23 12.91 9.32
N GLU A 121 18.33 13.00 10.08
CA GLU A 121 19.46 13.87 9.75
C GLU A 121 20.11 13.49 8.41
N ASP A 122 20.34 12.19 8.19
CA ASP A 122 20.91 11.66 6.94
C ASP A 122 20.01 11.94 5.73
N PHE A 123 18.70 11.86 5.91
CA PHE A 123 17.73 12.18 4.86
C PHE A 123 17.85 13.65 4.43
N TRP A 124 17.91 14.59 5.38
CA TRP A 124 18.04 16.01 5.06
C TRP A 124 19.38 16.32 4.38
N ALA A 125 20.46 15.70 4.85
CA ALA A 125 21.77 15.80 4.21
C ALA A 125 21.73 15.32 2.75
N THR A 126 21.08 14.19 2.49
CA THR A 126 20.89 13.65 1.13
C THR A 126 20.09 14.59 0.22
N ARG A 127 19.17 15.36 0.80
CA ARG A 127 18.39 16.38 0.08
C ARG A 127 19.10 17.71 -0.07
N ASN A 128 20.34 17.82 0.41
CA ASN A 128 21.13 19.05 0.45
C ASN A 128 20.40 20.19 1.19
N ILE A 129 19.65 19.83 2.25
CA ILE A 129 18.96 20.77 3.13
C ILE A 129 19.73 20.87 4.44
N MET A 130 20.15 22.08 4.80
CA MET A 130 20.91 22.33 6.02
C MET A 130 19.99 22.41 7.23
N ILE A 131 20.32 21.68 8.30
CA ILE A 131 19.63 21.76 9.58
C ILE A 131 20.14 22.99 10.34
N ALA A 132 19.27 23.98 10.54
CA ALA A 132 19.63 25.21 11.26
C ALA A 132 19.80 25.00 12.77
N ARG A 133 19.06 24.04 13.35
CA ARG A 133 19.12 23.68 14.76
C ARG A 133 18.66 22.23 14.95
N SER A 134 19.41 21.45 15.72
CA SER A 134 19.01 20.13 16.24
C SER A 134 18.98 20.20 17.77
N ASP A 135 17.95 19.62 18.40
CA ASP A 135 17.88 19.47 19.86
C ASP A 135 17.67 17.99 20.19
N ALA A 136 18.72 17.33 20.65
CA ALA A 136 18.73 15.90 20.97
C ALA A 136 18.19 15.58 22.37
N ARG A 137 17.73 16.58 23.13
CA ARG A 137 17.27 16.41 24.53
C ARG A 137 15.77 16.13 24.64
N ILE A 138 15.03 16.23 23.55
CA ILE A 138 13.57 16.04 23.48
C ILE A 138 13.27 14.68 22.87
#